data_AF-A0A3M4LU49-F1
#
_entry.id   AF-A0A3M4LU49-F1
#
_cell.length_a   1.000
_cell.length_b   1.000
_cell.length_c   1.000
_cell.angle_alpha   90.00
_cell.angle_beta   90.00
_cell.angle_gamma   90.00
#
_symmetry.space_group_name_H-M   'P 1'
#
loop_
_entity.id
_entity.type
_entity.pdbx_description
1 polymer ?
#
loop_
_entity_poly.entity_id
_entity_poly.type
_entity_poly.pdbx_seq_one_letter_code
_entity_poly.pdbx_strand_id
1 'polypeptide(L)'
;MKDPYAFGFYSACLALMVIVAATFYSALSGGHPGRAVDAYFVLYSASSLIEALAVIGIAGVAFRAYGSWKRDVRQHKALSVIWDASVAFREVEIGFNEWFFGPNAEQKSSGDTRQIDSLLSASPLGLAMRAFKKQCILLDKVVIKSHWRWLNHAAELEMLARALNAEAFGVVGKGKVTHSIVDLLYVHEGEAWQRTQADWETLMTAIEEQLTELEETYT
;
A
#
# COMPACT_ATOMS: atom_id res chain seq x y z
N MET A 1 6.60 -15.07 21.27
CA MET A 1 7.57 -15.03 20.16
C MET A 1 8.82 -15.76 20.62
N LYS A 2 9.35 -16.71 19.83
CA LYS A 2 10.52 -17.51 20.22
C LYS A 2 11.75 -16.77 19.72
N ASP A 3 12.60 -16.30 20.64
CA ASP A 3 13.70 -15.41 20.30
C ASP A 3 14.61 -16.02 19.22
N PRO A 4 14.80 -15.36 18.08
CA PRO A 4 15.60 -15.89 16.97
C PRO A 4 17.08 -16.09 17.34
N TYR A 5 17.54 -15.45 18.42
CA TYR A 5 18.89 -15.55 18.95
C TYR A 5 19.11 -16.80 19.83
N ALA A 6 18.04 -17.45 20.30
CA ALA A 6 18.14 -18.60 21.19
C ALA A 6 18.87 -19.78 20.54
N PHE A 7 18.63 -20.03 19.25
CA PHE A 7 19.27 -21.11 18.52
C PHE A 7 20.80 -20.93 18.41
N GLY A 8 21.26 -19.71 18.16
CA GLY A 8 22.69 -19.40 18.12
C GLY A 8 23.37 -19.56 19.48
N PHE A 9 22.70 -19.13 20.56
CA PHE A 9 23.19 -19.29 21.93
C PHE A 9 23.36 -20.77 22.31
N TYR A 10 22.34 -21.60 22.08
CA TYR A 10 22.42 -23.04 22.40
C TYR A 10 23.45 -23.78 21.53
N SER A 11 23.60 -23.39 20.27
CA SER A 11 24.66 -23.91 19.39
C SER A 11 26.05 -23.60 19.95
N ALA A 12 26.29 -22.37 20.43
CA ALA A 12 27.56 -21.99 21.02
C ALA A 12 27.86 -22.75 22.33
N CYS A 13 26.85 -22.94 23.18
CA CYS A 13 26.99 -23.74 24.40
C CYS A 13 27.32 -25.20 24.11
N LEU A 14 26.70 -25.80 23.09
CA LEU A 14 26.97 -27.18 22.68
C LEU A 14 28.37 -27.34 22.12
N ALA A 15 28.83 -26.40 21.28
CA ALA A 15 30.20 -26.39 20.77
C ALA A 15 31.24 -26.28 21.90
N LEU A 16 31.00 -25.40 22.88
CA LEU A 16 31.86 -25.27 24.07
C LEU A 16 31.91 -26.57 24.87
N MET A 17 30.77 -27.23 25.07
CA MET A 17 30.68 -28.54 25.73
C MET A 17 31.52 -29.61 25.00
N VAL A 18 31.49 -29.64 23.67
CA VAL A 18 32.28 -30.59 22.86
C VAL A 18 33.78 -30.33 23.00
N ILE A 19 34.23 -29.07 23.01
CA ILE A 19 35.65 -28.73 23.22
C ILE A 19 36.11 -29.18 24.61
N VAL A 20 35.32 -28.90 25.66
CA VAL A 20 35.64 -29.27 27.04
C VAL A 20 35.68 -30.80 27.19
N ALA A 21 34.73 -31.53 26.59
CA ALA A 21 34.73 -32.99 26.62
C ALA A 21 35.91 -33.60 25.85
N ALA A 22 36.27 -33.06 24.68
CA ALA A 22 37.39 -33.54 23.86
C ALA A 22 38.74 -33.32 24.56
N THR A 23 38.94 -32.13 25.15
CA THR A 23 40.14 -31.81 25.94
C THR A 23 40.27 -32.70 27.18
N PHE A 24 39.16 -32.94 27.89
CA PHE A 24 39.14 -33.82 29.06
C PHE A 24 39.40 -35.29 28.69
N TYR A 25 38.80 -35.80 27.61
CA TYR A 25 39.01 -37.16 27.14
C TYR A 25 40.45 -37.40 26.66
N SER A 26 41.04 -36.41 25.98
CA SER A 26 42.45 -36.46 25.57
C SER A 26 43.40 -36.48 26.77
N ALA A 27 43.06 -35.80 27.87
CA ALA A 27 43.87 -35.81 29.09
C ALA A 27 43.79 -37.15 29.84
N LEU A 28 42.63 -37.84 29.79
CA LEU A 28 42.39 -39.12 30.45
C LEU A 28 42.99 -40.33 29.72
N SER A 29 43.05 -40.29 28.38
CA SER A 29 43.39 -41.47 27.56
C SER A 29 44.90 -41.67 27.32
N GLY A 30 45.76 -40.75 27.78
CA GLY A 30 47.18 -40.68 27.43
C GLY A 30 48.18 -41.16 28.50
N GLY A 31 48.61 -42.42 28.39
CA GLY A 31 49.67 -43.03 29.22
C GLY A 31 51.10 -42.98 28.65
N HIS A 32 51.36 -42.22 27.58
CA HIS A 32 52.65 -42.24 26.86
C HIS A 32 53.27 -40.84 26.61
N PRO A 33 54.61 -40.73 26.45
CA PRO A 33 55.37 -39.47 26.52
C PRO A 33 55.18 -38.49 25.34
N GLY A 34 54.25 -38.75 24.42
CA GLY A 34 53.89 -37.88 23.28
C GLY A 34 52.71 -36.91 23.53
N ARG A 35 52.39 -36.62 24.81
CA ARG A 35 51.15 -35.94 25.28
C ARG A 35 50.76 -34.64 24.58
N ALA A 36 51.72 -33.84 24.12
CA ALA A 36 51.43 -32.54 23.53
C ALA A 36 50.97 -32.63 22.06
N VAL A 37 51.41 -33.66 21.34
CA VAL A 37 51.17 -33.79 19.89
C VAL A 37 49.77 -34.36 19.62
N ASP A 38 49.36 -35.40 20.36
CA ASP A 38 48.02 -35.99 20.21
C ASP A 38 46.89 -35.04 20.65
N ALA A 39 47.11 -34.30 21.75
CA ALA A 39 46.15 -33.29 22.21
C ALA A 39 45.98 -32.15 21.19
N TYR A 40 47.07 -31.74 20.51
CA TYR A 40 47.02 -30.71 19.48
C TYR A 40 46.22 -31.16 18.25
N PHE A 41 46.36 -32.42 17.81
CA PHE A 41 45.58 -32.97 16.70
C PHE A 41 44.07 -33.08 17.00
N VAL A 42 43.71 -33.46 18.23
CA VAL A 42 42.31 -33.49 18.67
C VAL A 42 41.73 -32.08 18.74
N LEU A 43 42.50 -31.10 19.23
CA LEU A 43 42.06 -29.70 19.27
C LEU A 43 41.85 -29.13 17.86
N TYR A 44 42.77 -29.41 16.95
CA TYR A 44 42.72 -28.92 15.57
C TYR A 44 41.53 -29.51 14.80
N SER A 45 41.29 -30.81 14.94
CA SER A 45 40.14 -31.47 14.31
C SER A 45 38.80 -31.00 14.91
N ALA A 46 38.73 -30.80 16.23
CA ALA A 46 37.55 -30.24 16.88
C ALA A 46 37.28 -28.78 16.43
N SER A 47 38.31 -27.95 16.31
CA SER A 47 38.19 -26.57 15.81
C SER A 47 37.66 -26.52 14.38
N SER A 48 38.22 -27.36 13.49
CA SER A 48 37.78 -27.45 12.09
C SER A 48 36.31 -27.88 11.96
N LEU A 49 35.86 -28.81 12.81
CA LEU A 49 34.47 -29.26 12.81
C LEU A 49 33.52 -28.17 13.32
N ILE A 50 33.93 -27.38 14.31
CA ILE A 50 33.15 -26.25 14.83
C ILE A 50 33.07 -25.12 13.81
N GLU A 51 34.16 -24.80 13.11
CA GLU A 51 34.16 -23.84 12.02
C GLU A 51 33.20 -24.26 10.90
N ALA A 52 33.25 -25.54 10.49
CA ALA A 52 32.34 -26.06 9.47
C ALA A 52 30.87 -25.96 9.90
N LEU A 53 30.54 -26.33 11.14
CA LEU A 53 29.18 -26.21 11.68
C LEU A 53 28.73 -24.75 11.81
N ALA A 54 29.63 -23.85 12.20
CA ALA A 54 29.34 -22.42 12.28
C ALA A 54 29.02 -21.83 10.90
N VAL A 55 29.81 -22.16 9.87
CA VAL A 55 29.55 -21.72 8.48
C VAL A 55 28.20 -22.23 7.98
N ILE A 56 27.88 -23.50 8.23
CA ILE A 56 26.57 -24.09 7.86
C ILE A 56 25.43 -23.39 8.61
N GLY A 57 25.60 -23.11 9.90
CA GLY A 57 24.62 -22.38 10.71
C GLY A 57 24.35 -20.96 10.18
N ILE A 58 25.41 -20.21 9.88
CA ILE A 58 25.31 -18.86 9.30
C ILE A 58 24.63 -18.92 7.93
N ALA A 59 25.00 -19.86 7.07
CA ALA A 59 24.38 -20.05 5.76
C ALA A 59 22.88 -20.39 5.86
N GLY A 60 22.49 -21.24 6.82
CA GLY A 60 21.09 -21.59 7.06
C GLY A 60 20.25 -20.41 7.54
N VAL A 61 20.78 -19.61 8.47
CA VAL A 61 20.11 -18.38 8.94
C VAL A 61 20.00 -17.35 7.82
N ALA A 62 21.07 -17.15 7.04
CA ALA A 62 21.07 -16.24 5.91
C ALA A 62 20.04 -16.64 4.84
N PHE A 63 19.92 -17.93 4.54
CA PHE A 63 18.91 -18.43 3.59
C PHE A 63 17.49 -18.19 4.08
N ARG A 64 17.24 -18.41 5.38
CA ARG A 64 15.93 -18.13 5.99
C ARG A 64 15.61 -16.64 6.00
N ALA A 65 16.59 -15.80 6.35
CA ALA A 65 16.46 -14.34 6.35
C ALA A 65 16.23 -13.78 4.94
N TYR A 66 16.86 -14.35 3.93
CA TYR A 66 16.63 -13.96 2.53
C TYR A 66 15.18 -14.24 2.09
N GLY A 67 14.64 -15.39 2.50
CA GLY A 67 13.25 -15.75 2.23
C GLY A 67 12.23 -14.82 2.89
N SER A 68 12.44 -14.42 4.15
CA SER A 68 11.58 -13.44 4.82
C SER A 68 11.73 -12.06 4.19
N TRP A 69 12.96 -11.60 3.97
CA TRP A 69 13.24 -10.31 3.32
C TRP A 69 12.54 -10.16 1.97
N LYS A 70 12.54 -11.21 1.14
CA LYS A 70 11.83 -11.19 -0.15
C LYS A 70 10.30 -11.10 -0.02
N ARG A 71 9.71 -11.59 1.07
CA ARG A 71 8.27 -11.42 1.34
C ARG A 71 8.01 -10.02 1.89
N ASP A 72 8.80 -9.58 2.86
CA ASP A 72 8.67 -8.26 3.49
C ASP A 72 8.80 -7.15 2.44
N VAL A 73 9.78 -7.23 1.54
CA VAL A 73 9.96 -6.26 0.45
C VAL A 73 8.76 -6.23 -0.50
N ARG A 74 8.10 -7.36 -0.74
CA ARG A 74 6.89 -7.40 -1.59
C ARG A 74 5.69 -6.78 -0.87
N GLN A 75 5.52 -7.06 0.42
CA GLN A 75 4.47 -6.46 1.24
C GLN A 75 4.65 -4.94 1.36
N HIS A 76 5.86 -4.46 1.65
CA HIS A 76 6.15 -3.02 1.71
C HIS A 76 5.88 -2.31 0.38
N LYS A 77 6.19 -2.95 -0.76
CA LYS A 77 5.84 -2.41 -2.07
C LYS A 77 4.34 -2.33 -2.31
N ALA A 78 3.58 -3.34 -1.87
CA ALA A 78 2.13 -3.32 -1.97
C ALA A 78 1.53 -2.23 -1.06
N LEU A 79 1.99 -2.14 0.19
CA LEU A 79 1.56 -1.12 1.15
C LEU A 79 1.85 0.30 0.66
N SER A 80 3.02 0.54 0.08
CA SER A 80 3.36 1.83 -0.52
C SER A 80 2.40 2.23 -1.64
N VAL A 81 1.98 1.28 -2.49
CA VAL A 81 1.03 1.54 -3.58
C VAL A 81 -0.38 1.82 -3.03
N ILE A 82 -0.79 1.11 -1.97
CA ILE A 82 -2.07 1.37 -1.29
C ILE A 82 -2.07 2.78 -0.70
N TRP A 83 -1.00 3.16 0.00
CA TRP A 83 -0.87 4.49 0.58
C TRP A 83 -0.89 5.60 -0.49
N ASP A 84 -0.14 5.43 -1.57
CA ASP A 84 -0.12 6.39 -2.68
C ASP A 84 -1.51 6.54 -3.32
N ALA A 85 -2.29 5.46 -3.38
CA ALA A 85 -3.68 5.50 -3.85
C ALA A 85 -4.61 6.23 -2.87
N SER A 86 -4.48 5.99 -1.57
CA SER A 86 -5.26 6.69 -0.52
C SER A 86 -4.97 8.19 -0.49
N VAL A 87 -3.70 8.59 -0.67
CA VAL A 87 -3.33 10.01 -0.77
C VAL A 87 -3.96 10.64 -2.01
N ALA A 88 -3.84 10.00 -3.17
CA ALA A 88 -4.45 10.50 -4.41
C ALA A 88 -5.99 10.56 -4.33
N PHE A 89 -6.60 9.62 -3.61
CA PHE A 89 -8.05 9.63 -3.34
C PHE A 89 -8.45 10.84 -2.49
N ARG A 90 -7.68 11.16 -1.44
CA ARG A 90 -7.92 12.34 -0.59
C ARG A 90 -7.77 13.64 -1.37
N GLU A 91 -6.82 13.70 -2.31
CA GLU A 91 -6.68 14.85 -3.23
C GLU A 91 -7.92 15.04 -4.12
N VAL A 92 -8.58 13.94 -4.55
CA VAL A 92 -9.83 14.02 -5.32
C VAL A 92 -10.95 14.62 -4.47
N GLU A 93 -11.09 14.21 -3.21
CA GLU A 93 -12.09 14.75 -2.28
C GLU A 93 -11.88 16.25 -2.02
N ILE A 94 -10.63 16.67 -1.80
CA ILE A 94 -10.29 18.08 -1.62
C ILE A 94 -10.58 18.87 -2.90
N GLY A 95 -10.14 18.35 -4.05
CA GLY A 95 -10.37 18.96 -5.36
C GLY A 95 -11.86 19.08 -5.69
N PHE A 96 -12.67 18.11 -5.26
CA PHE A 96 -14.13 18.12 -5.42
C PHE A 96 -14.74 19.28 -4.64
N ASN A 97 -14.41 19.37 -3.35
CA ASN A 97 -14.91 20.43 -2.48
C ASN A 97 -14.51 21.83 -2.99
N GLU A 98 -13.25 22.00 -3.41
CA GLU A 98 -12.79 23.27 -3.97
C GLU A 98 -13.45 23.60 -5.32
N TRP A 99 -13.70 22.60 -6.17
CA TRP A 99 -14.30 22.82 -7.48
C TRP A 99 -15.75 23.27 -7.40
N PHE A 100 -16.56 22.57 -6.59
CA PHE A 100 -18.01 22.78 -6.49
C PHE A 100 -18.43 23.80 -5.43
N PHE A 101 -17.73 23.87 -4.29
CA PHE A 101 -18.10 24.76 -3.17
C PHE A 101 -17.10 25.89 -2.92
N GLY A 102 -16.05 25.98 -3.73
CA GLY A 102 -15.05 27.04 -3.61
C GLY A 102 -15.57 28.44 -3.99
N PRO A 103 -14.85 29.51 -3.61
CA PRO A 103 -15.27 30.89 -3.81
C PRO A 103 -15.45 31.29 -5.29
N ASN A 104 -14.85 30.52 -6.22
CA ASN A 104 -14.94 30.74 -7.66
C ASN A 104 -16.03 29.89 -8.33
N ALA A 105 -16.85 29.13 -7.57
CA ALA A 105 -17.88 28.25 -8.13
C ALA A 105 -18.94 29.04 -8.91
N GLU A 106 -19.43 30.17 -8.37
CA GLU A 106 -20.48 30.97 -9.00
C GLU A 106 -20.06 31.53 -10.39
N GLN A 107 -18.77 31.82 -10.57
CA GLN A 107 -18.21 32.37 -11.80
C GLN A 107 -18.17 31.36 -12.95
N LYS A 108 -18.26 30.05 -12.65
CA LYS A 108 -18.21 28.96 -13.65
C LYS A 108 -19.55 28.71 -14.34
N SER A 109 -20.65 29.29 -13.83
CA SER A 109 -22.04 29.10 -14.29
C SER A 109 -22.45 29.82 -15.59
N SER A 110 -21.48 30.39 -16.34
CA SER A 110 -21.75 31.26 -17.48
C SER A 110 -21.10 30.78 -18.80
N GLY A 111 -20.47 29.60 -18.80
CA GLY A 111 -19.77 29.02 -19.94
C GLY A 111 -20.58 27.95 -20.68
N ASP A 112 -20.19 27.66 -21.92
CA ASP A 112 -20.69 26.49 -22.66
C ASP A 112 -20.24 25.19 -21.96
N THR A 113 -21.08 24.16 -21.94
CA THR A 113 -20.81 22.84 -21.32
C THR A 113 -19.44 22.27 -21.71
N ARG A 114 -19.05 22.38 -22.98
CA ARG A 114 -17.74 21.94 -23.48
C ARG A 114 -16.56 22.73 -22.89
N GLN A 115 -16.78 24.03 -22.66
CA GLN A 115 -15.78 24.89 -22.04
C GLN A 115 -15.61 24.52 -20.57
N ILE A 116 -16.72 24.28 -19.86
CA ILE A 116 -16.70 23.88 -18.45
C ILE A 116 -16.05 22.50 -18.28
N ASP A 117 -16.29 21.55 -19.19
CA ASP A 117 -15.60 20.25 -19.18
C ASP A 117 -14.09 20.40 -19.43
N SER A 118 -13.69 21.29 -20.34
CA SER A 118 -12.27 21.58 -20.56
C SER A 118 -11.62 22.20 -19.31
N LEU A 119 -12.33 23.09 -18.62
CA LEU A 119 -11.89 23.72 -17.38
C LEU A 119 -11.82 22.71 -16.24
N LEU A 120 -12.81 21.82 -16.11
CA LEU A 120 -12.79 20.70 -15.15
C LEU A 120 -11.56 19.82 -15.40
N SER A 121 -11.25 19.52 -16.66
CA SER A 121 -10.08 18.70 -16.99
C SER A 121 -8.74 19.38 -16.69
N ALA A 122 -8.70 20.71 -16.66
CA ALA A 122 -7.52 21.51 -16.31
C ALA A 122 -7.47 21.86 -14.81
N SER A 123 -8.57 21.64 -14.08
CA SER A 123 -8.72 21.97 -12.67
C SER A 123 -7.87 21.07 -11.76
N PRO A 124 -7.64 21.49 -10.49
CA PRO A 124 -7.03 20.61 -9.49
C PRO A 124 -7.79 19.29 -9.33
N LEU A 125 -9.12 19.28 -9.43
CA LEU A 125 -9.94 18.07 -9.41
C LEU A 125 -9.61 17.14 -10.60
N GLY A 126 -9.57 17.68 -11.82
CA GLY A 126 -9.24 16.88 -13.00
C GLY A 126 -7.82 16.32 -12.98
N LEU A 127 -6.87 17.04 -12.38
CA LEU A 127 -5.50 16.56 -12.15
C LEU A 127 -5.47 15.45 -11.09
N ALA A 128 -6.15 15.64 -9.96
CA ALA A 128 -6.26 14.66 -8.88
C ALA A 128 -6.90 13.35 -9.38
N MET A 129 -7.98 13.43 -10.16
CA MET A 129 -8.63 12.24 -10.72
C MET A 129 -7.73 11.48 -11.70
N ARG A 130 -6.93 12.17 -12.51
CA ARG A 130 -5.92 11.53 -13.37
C ARG A 130 -4.81 10.87 -12.55
N ALA A 131 -4.38 11.49 -11.45
CA ALA A 131 -3.40 10.92 -10.54
C ALA A 131 -3.97 9.65 -9.87
N PHE A 132 -5.18 9.74 -9.32
CA PHE A 132 -5.90 8.61 -8.74
C PHE A 132 -6.08 7.45 -9.73
N LYS A 133 -6.52 7.72 -10.96
CA LYS A 133 -6.63 6.71 -12.02
C LYS A 133 -5.32 5.99 -12.31
N LYS A 134 -4.18 6.70 -12.30
CA LYS A 134 -2.85 6.07 -12.45
C LYS A 134 -2.54 5.15 -11.27
N GLN A 135 -2.87 5.56 -10.06
CA GLN A 135 -2.67 4.73 -8.86
C GLN A 135 -3.58 3.50 -8.87
N CYS A 136 -4.84 3.61 -9.29
CA CYS A 136 -5.74 2.48 -9.47
C CYS A 136 -5.18 1.42 -10.46
N ILE A 137 -4.53 1.85 -11.54
CA ILE A 137 -3.85 0.92 -12.48
C ILE A 137 -2.71 0.17 -11.79
N LEU A 138 -1.96 0.84 -10.91
CA LEU A 138 -0.89 0.20 -10.15
C LEU A 138 -1.46 -0.74 -9.09
N LEU A 139 -2.56 -0.37 -8.45
CA LEU A 139 -3.24 -1.16 -7.43
C LEU A 139 -3.85 -2.46 -8.02
N ASP A 140 -4.49 -2.36 -9.19
CA ASP A 140 -4.97 -3.52 -9.99
C ASP A 140 -3.83 -4.42 -10.52
N LYS A 141 -2.58 -3.92 -10.57
CA LYS A 141 -1.43 -4.73 -11.02
C LYS A 141 -0.67 -5.37 -9.86
N VAL A 142 -0.53 -4.66 -8.74
CA VAL A 142 0.37 -5.01 -7.64
C VAL A 142 -0.38 -5.72 -6.51
N VAL A 143 -1.60 -5.28 -6.19
CA VAL A 143 -2.32 -5.69 -4.97
C VAL A 143 -3.38 -6.74 -5.30
N ILE A 144 -4.29 -6.43 -6.23
CA ILE A 144 -5.37 -7.33 -6.60
C ILE A 144 -5.12 -7.83 -8.03
N LYS A 145 -4.81 -9.11 -8.21
CA LYS A 145 -4.73 -9.74 -9.55
C LYS A 145 -6.10 -9.84 -10.26
N SER A 146 -7.10 -9.09 -9.80
CA SER A 146 -8.40 -8.98 -10.45
C SER A 146 -8.29 -7.83 -11.42
N HIS A 147 -8.41 -8.16 -12.69
CA HIS A 147 -8.22 -7.19 -13.75
C HIS A 147 -9.40 -6.20 -13.68
N TRP A 148 -9.11 -4.92 -13.43
CA TRP A 148 -9.98 -3.76 -13.70
C TRP A 148 -10.95 -3.29 -12.60
N ARG A 149 -10.94 -3.83 -11.37
CA ARG A 149 -11.87 -3.37 -10.32
C ARG A 149 -11.64 -1.90 -9.95
N TRP A 150 -10.39 -1.54 -9.63
CA TRP A 150 -10.07 -0.18 -9.19
C TRP A 150 -10.12 0.81 -10.35
N LEU A 151 -9.76 0.37 -11.55
CA LEU A 151 -9.94 1.22 -12.73
C LEU A 151 -11.40 1.55 -13.01
N ASN A 152 -12.32 0.61 -12.80
CA ASN A 152 -13.76 0.84 -12.97
C ASN A 152 -14.27 1.89 -11.97
N HIS A 153 -13.89 1.78 -10.68
CA HIS A 153 -14.23 2.78 -9.67
C HIS A 153 -13.72 4.19 -10.04
N ALA A 154 -12.47 4.29 -10.52
CA ALA A 154 -11.94 5.57 -11.00
C ALA A 154 -12.69 6.12 -12.23
N ALA A 155 -13.14 5.24 -13.14
CA ALA A 155 -13.91 5.64 -14.31
C ALA A 155 -15.34 6.08 -13.94
N GLU A 156 -15.98 5.40 -12.99
CA GLU A 156 -17.29 5.75 -12.45
C GLU A 156 -17.26 7.12 -11.77
N LEU A 157 -16.26 7.40 -10.93
CA LEU A 157 -16.02 8.75 -10.40
C LEU A 157 -15.82 9.76 -11.55
N GLU A 158 -15.03 9.42 -12.57
CA GLU A 158 -14.84 10.31 -13.73
C GLU A 158 -16.13 10.63 -14.49
N MET A 159 -17.07 9.69 -14.56
CA MET A 159 -18.38 9.90 -15.16
C MET A 159 -19.29 10.73 -14.27
N LEU A 160 -19.36 10.43 -12.97
CA LEU A 160 -20.17 11.19 -12.01
C LEU A 160 -19.72 12.64 -11.87
N ALA A 161 -18.41 12.90 -11.83
CA ALA A 161 -17.89 14.27 -11.77
C ALA A 161 -18.30 15.10 -13.00
N ARG A 162 -18.32 14.49 -14.20
CA ARG A 162 -18.79 15.15 -15.41
C ARG A 162 -20.31 15.37 -15.40
N ALA A 163 -21.07 14.38 -14.94
CA ALA A 163 -22.51 14.50 -14.80
C ALA A 163 -22.88 15.64 -13.83
N LEU A 164 -22.24 15.67 -12.64
CA LEU A 164 -22.37 16.74 -11.66
C LEU A 164 -21.98 18.11 -12.22
N ASN A 165 -20.92 18.18 -13.01
CA ASN A 165 -20.48 19.42 -13.65
C ASN A 165 -21.50 19.93 -14.68
N ALA A 166 -22.08 19.01 -15.47
CA ALA A 166 -23.13 19.34 -16.43
C ALA A 166 -24.44 19.77 -15.75
N GLU A 167 -24.79 19.16 -14.61
CA GLU A 167 -25.99 19.50 -13.84
C GLU A 167 -25.81 20.81 -13.05
N ALA A 168 -24.63 21.06 -12.48
CA ALA A 168 -24.36 22.25 -11.67
C ALA A 168 -24.09 23.52 -12.49
N PHE A 169 -23.43 23.39 -13.64
CA PHE A 169 -22.98 24.55 -14.44
C PHE A 169 -23.48 24.54 -15.89
N GLY A 170 -24.22 23.52 -16.32
CA GLY A 170 -24.73 23.43 -17.68
C GLY A 170 -25.74 24.53 -18.03
N VAL A 171 -25.86 24.79 -19.34
CA VAL A 171 -26.77 25.79 -19.89
C VAL A 171 -28.20 25.24 -19.91
N VAL A 172 -28.84 25.12 -18.75
CA VAL A 172 -30.30 25.07 -18.68
C VAL A 172 -30.80 26.50 -18.63
N GLY A 173 -31.72 26.84 -19.54
CA GLY A 173 -32.03 28.20 -19.93
C GLY A 173 -32.25 29.16 -18.76
N LYS A 174 -31.30 30.09 -18.59
CA LYS A 174 -31.55 31.40 -17.96
C LYS A 174 -32.47 32.22 -18.89
N GLY A 175 -33.67 31.71 -19.12
CA GLY A 175 -34.81 32.51 -19.54
C GLY A 175 -35.08 33.51 -18.43
N LYS A 176 -35.15 34.78 -18.81
CA LYS A 176 -35.37 35.96 -17.94
C LYS A 176 -36.18 35.60 -16.70
N VAL A 177 -35.60 35.94 -15.54
CA VAL A 177 -36.26 35.97 -14.24
C VAL A 177 -37.54 36.81 -14.35
N THR A 178 -38.67 36.13 -14.54
CA THR A 178 -39.98 36.62 -14.13
C THR A 178 -40.41 35.72 -12.98
N HIS A 179 -40.49 36.31 -11.79
CA HIS A 179 -41.02 35.65 -10.60
C HIS A 179 -42.39 35.03 -10.91
N SER A 180 -42.59 33.81 -10.43
CA SER A 180 -43.78 32.94 -10.56
C SER A 180 -43.58 31.79 -11.57
N ILE A 181 -43.70 30.55 -11.07
CA ILE A 181 -43.56 29.22 -11.72
C ILE A 181 -42.15 28.59 -11.66
N VAL A 182 -41.07 29.38 -11.54
CA VAL A 182 -39.70 28.85 -11.47
C VAL A 182 -39.42 28.01 -10.21
N ASP A 183 -40.09 28.27 -9.09
CA ASP A 183 -39.92 27.51 -7.84
C ASP A 183 -40.41 26.05 -7.93
N LEU A 184 -41.31 25.71 -8.86
CA LEU A 184 -41.81 24.34 -8.98
C LEU A 184 -40.91 23.46 -9.87
N LEU A 185 -40.12 24.07 -10.76
CA LEU A 185 -39.17 23.39 -11.63
C LEU A 185 -37.76 23.32 -11.01
N TYR A 186 -37.38 24.31 -10.19
CA TYR A 186 -36.12 24.30 -9.44
C TYR A 186 -36.03 23.14 -8.43
N VAL A 187 -37.17 22.72 -7.86
CA VAL A 187 -37.25 21.58 -6.94
C VAL A 187 -36.93 20.26 -7.65
N HIS A 188 -37.31 20.10 -8.92
CA HIS A 188 -37.05 18.86 -9.66
C HIS A 188 -35.62 18.79 -10.23
N GLU A 189 -34.97 19.92 -10.51
CA GLU A 189 -33.56 19.97 -10.94
C GLU A 189 -32.58 19.79 -9.78
N GLY A 190 -32.93 20.28 -8.59
CA GLY A 190 -32.19 19.97 -7.36
C GLY A 190 -32.18 18.48 -7.02
N GLU A 191 -33.25 17.74 -7.36
CA GLU A 191 -33.31 16.29 -7.12
C GLU A 191 -32.32 15.49 -7.96
N ALA A 192 -32.07 15.87 -9.22
CA ALA A 192 -31.10 15.17 -10.08
C ALA A 192 -29.67 15.36 -9.56
N TRP A 193 -29.31 16.61 -9.25
CA TRP A 193 -28.02 16.95 -8.66
C TRP A 193 -27.82 16.31 -7.27
N GLN A 194 -28.86 16.27 -6.43
CA GLN A 194 -28.79 15.58 -5.14
C GLN A 194 -28.63 14.06 -5.29
N ARG A 195 -29.26 13.44 -6.29
CA ARG A 195 -29.09 12.01 -6.58
C ARG A 195 -27.67 11.71 -7.06
N THR A 196 -27.15 12.47 -8.01
CA THR A 196 -25.78 12.29 -8.52
C THR A 196 -24.73 12.58 -7.45
N GLN A 197 -25.00 13.54 -6.54
CA GLN A 197 -24.16 13.79 -5.37
C GLN A 197 -24.23 12.62 -4.37
N ALA A 198 -25.42 12.08 -4.08
CA ALA A 198 -25.54 10.92 -3.22
C ALA A 198 -24.83 9.70 -3.81
N ASP A 199 -24.96 9.46 -5.11
CA ASP A 199 -24.24 8.39 -5.82
C ASP A 199 -22.71 8.60 -5.74
N TRP A 200 -22.23 9.85 -5.83
CA TRP A 200 -20.82 10.19 -5.62
C TRP A 200 -20.36 9.86 -4.19
N GLU A 201 -21.11 10.28 -3.17
CA GLU A 201 -20.77 10.03 -1.76
C GLU A 201 -20.77 8.52 -1.43
N THR A 202 -21.73 7.76 -1.98
CA THR A 202 -21.77 6.30 -1.82
C THR A 202 -20.58 5.60 -2.48
N LEU A 203 -20.14 6.04 -3.67
CA LEU A 203 -18.93 5.50 -4.29
C LEU A 203 -17.67 5.89 -3.52
N MET A 204 -17.56 7.12 -3.04
CA MET A 204 -16.42 7.57 -2.23
C MET A 204 -16.29 6.73 -0.96
N THR A 205 -17.37 6.56 -0.21
CA THR A 205 -17.38 5.73 1.00
C THR A 205 -17.05 4.26 0.72
N ALA A 206 -17.58 3.68 -0.36
CA ALA A 206 -17.25 2.31 -0.74
C ALA A 206 -15.78 2.13 -1.13
N ILE A 207 -15.18 3.12 -1.80
CA ILE A 207 -13.75 3.12 -2.14
C ILE A 207 -12.89 3.25 -0.89
N GLU A 208 -13.25 4.12 0.04
CA GLU A 208 -12.57 4.31 1.31
C GLU A 208 -12.59 3.03 2.16
N GLU A 209 -13.75 2.39 2.33
CA GLU A 209 -13.89 1.13 3.05
C GLU A 209 -12.99 0.03 2.43
N GLN A 210 -13.01 -0.11 1.11
CA GLN A 210 -12.17 -1.10 0.42
C GLN A 210 -10.68 -0.80 0.54
N LEU A 211 -10.27 0.48 0.54
CA LEU A 211 -8.87 0.86 0.75
C LEU A 211 -8.43 0.54 2.19
N THR A 212 -9.29 0.78 3.18
CA THR A 212 -9.00 0.43 4.58
C THR A 212 -8.91 -1.08 4.80
N GLU A 213 -9.81 -1.88 4.21
CA GLU A 213 -9.75 -3.34 4.27
C GLU A 213 -8.45 -3.88 3.65
N LEU A 214 -8.00 -3.28 2.53
CA LEU A 214 -6.73 -3.61 1.92
C LEU A 214 -5.55 -3.23 2.81
N GLU A 215 -5.57 -2.07 3.46
CA GLU A 215 -4.51 -1.67 4.39
C GLU A 215 -4.41 -2.65 5.57
N GLU A 216 -5.53 -3.04 6.18
CA GLU A 216 -5.57 -4.04 7.25
C GLU A 216 -5.04 -5.41 6.81
N THR A 217 -5.29 -5.81 5.56
CA THR A 217 -4.81 -7.09 5.03
C THR A 217 -3.28 -7.13 4.85
N TYR A 218 -2.65 -5.98 4.63
CA TYR A 218 -1.22 -5.87 4.31
C TYR A 218 -0.35 -5.34 5.48
N THR A 219 -0.96 -4.94 6.59
CA THR A 219 -0.32 -4.50 7.85
C THR A 219 -0.10 -5.67 8.80
#